data_AF-A0A963Q070-F1
#
_entry.id   AF-A0A963Q070-F1
#
_cell.length_a   1.000
_cell.length_b   1.000
_cell.length_c   1.000
_cell.angle_alpha   90.00
_cell.angle_beta   90.00
_cell.angle_gamma   90.00
#
_symmetry.space_group_name_H-M   'P 1'
#
loop_
_entity.id
_entity.type
_entity.pdbx_description
1 polymer ?
#
loop_
_entity_poly.entity_id
_entity_poly.type
_entity_poly.pdbx_seq_one_letter_code
_entity_poly.pdbx_strand_id
1 'polypeptide(L)'
;MRSVRSLFCGLLLALLGTGAVQAQTTLYQSSPSTGSSCLSPTGQNAATEVTTPASPTYQISSVTLNVTSFSASNLVVSLYSDASGLPGSPVAALGTATLGTGGAAPVTLTPTAPVALSASTRYWIVASTNGTGNCDIAWNFGTAPTTSPLTHTDDATTPPAGPWALNNGANFAITVTGSTVTAPSAPGAIAPVPTLSQWALILLSGVFGLFAAGFSRRRER
;
A
#
# COMPACT_ATOMS: atom_id res chain seq x y z
N MET A 1 -32.81 -4.98 -44.66
CA MET A 1 -33.05 -4.60 -43.25
C MET A 1 -32.87 -5.81 -42.35
N ARG A 2 -31.68 -6.02 -41.78
CA ARG A 2 -31.40 -6.95 -40.67
C ARG A 2 -29.96 -6.67 -40.20
N SER A 3 -29.76 -6.62 -38.89
CA SER A 3 -28.45 -6.70 -38.22
C SER A 3 -27.56 -5.45 -38.16
N VAL A 4 -28.03 -4.35 -37.56
CA VAL A 4 -27.13 -3.30 -37.00
C VAL A 4 -27.46 -3.00 -35.51
N ARG A 5 -28.63 -3.41 -35.03
CA ARG A 5 -29.09 -3.12 -33.65
C ARG A 5 -28.46 -4.01 -32.56
N SER A 6 -27.78 -5.10 -32.90
CA SER A 6 -27.27 -6.06 -31.90
C SER A 6 -25.82 -5.82 -31.46
N LEU A 7 -25.05 -5.02 -32.18
CA LEU A 7 -23.64 -4.73 -31.84
C LEU A 7 -23.47 -3.58 -30.86
N PHE A 8 -24.44 -2.66 -30.76
CA PHE A 8 -24.36 -1.52 -29.85
C PHE A 8 -24.64 -1.88 -28.38
N CYS A 9 -25.33 -2.99 -28.12
CA CYS A 9 -25.65 -3.41 -26.75
C CYS A 9 -24.49 -4.20 -26.09
N GLY A 10 -23.66 -4.88 -26.89
CA GLY A 10 -22.50 -5.63 -26.40
C GLY A 10 -21.31 -4.77 -26.00
N LEU A 11 -21.08 -3.64 -26.70
CA LEU A 11 -19.97 -2.74 -26.38
C LEU A 11 -20.25 -1.87 -25.14
N LEU A 12 -21.52 -1.57 -24.84
CA LEU A 12 -21.90 -0.76 -23.69
C LEU A 12 -21.77 -1.51 -22.34
N LEU A 13 -21.91 -2.84 -22.35
CA LEU A 13 -21.79 -3.67 -21.14
C LEU A 13 -20.34 -4.00 -20.76
N ALA A 14 -19.38 -3.91 -21.69
CA ALA A 14 -17.97 -4.22 -21.42
C ALA A 14 -17.21 -3.07 -20.71
N LEU A 15 -17.76 -1.85 -20.70
CA LEU A 15 -17.13 -0.66 -20.11
C LEU A 15 -17.51 -0.41 -18.65
N LEU A 16 -18.42 -1.20 -18.07
CA LEU A 16 -18.81 -1.09 -16.65
C LEU A 16 -17.94 -1.96 -15.72
N GLY A 17 -17.02 -2.75 -16.28
CA GLY A 17 -16.17 -3.68 -15.52
C GLY A 17 -14.80 -3.15 -15.11
N THR A 18 -14.42 -1.92 -15.48
CA THR A 18 -13.16 -1.34 -15.01
C THR A 18 -13.37 -0.80 -13.60
N GLY A 19 -13.20 -1.67 -12.60
CA GLY A 19 -13.03 -1.24 -11.22
C GLY A 19 -11.96 -0.14 -11.19
N ALA A 20 -12.29 1.00 -10.59
CA ALA A 20 -11.33 2.09 -10.42
C ALA A 20 -10.11 1.52 -9.71
N VAL A 21 -8.96 1.47 -10.40
CA VAL A 21 -7.68 1.19 -9.75
C VAL A 21 -7.45 2.38 -8.82
N GLN A 22 -7.69 2.18 -7.52
CA GLN A 22 -7.36 3.17 -6.51
C GLN A 22 -5.84 3.42 -6.60
N ALA A 23 -5.44 4.67 -6.80
CA ALA A 23 -4.03 5.02 -6.90
C ALA A 23 -3.32 4.63 -5.59
N GLN A 24 -2.28 3.82 -5.71
CA GLN A 24 -1.46 3.42 -4.57
C GLN A 24 -0.57 4.59 -4.15
N THR A 25 -0.47 4.84 -2.85
CA THR A 25 0.34 5.88 -2.22
C THR A 25 1.21 5.28 -1.13
N THR A 26 2.33 5.93 -0.85
CA THR A 26 3.13 5.65 0.36
C THR A 26 2.35 6.14 1.57
N LEU A 27 2.07 5.23 2.51
CA LEU A 27 1.39 5.51 3.78
C LEU A 27 2.37 5.79 4.91
N TYR A 28 3.52 5.12 4.86
CA TYR A 28 4.64 5.26 5.79
C TYR A 28 5.94 4.90 5.07
N GLN A 29 7.00 5.66 5.29
CA GLN A 29 8.32 5.30 4.81
C GLN A 29 9.38 5.81 5.77
N SER A 30 10.09 4.89 6.42
CA SER A 30 11.28 5.23 7.18
C SER A 30 12.51 5.28 6.28
N SER A 31 13.41 6.22 6.53
CA SER A 31 14.72 6.26 5.86
C SER A 31 15.74 5.41 6.63
N PRO A 32 16.68 4.72 5.97
CA PRO A 32 17.77 4.05 6.67
C PRO A 32 18.62 5.04 7.48
N SER A 33 19.07 4.62 8.65
CA SER A 33 19.87 5.41 9.59
C SER A 33 21.12 4.63 10.03
N THR A 34 21.93 5.24 10.90
CA THR A 34 23.14 4.61 11.43
C THR A 34 22.80 3.58 12.51
N GLY A 35 23.43 2.41 12.41
CA GLY A 35 23.19 1.29 13.31
C GLY A 35 22.42 0.18 12.61
N SER A 36 22.51 -1.03 13.18
CA SER A 36 21.91 -2.22 12.59
C SER A 36 21.32 -3.11 13.67
N SER A 37 20.27 -3.82 13.31
CA SER A 37 19.71 -4.91 14.09
C SER A 37 19.35 -6.06 13.17
N CYS A 38 18.99 -7.19 13.77
CA CYS A 38 18.52 -8.33 13.03
C CYS A 38 17.51 -9.17 13.79
N LEU A 39 16.69 -9.88 13.02
CA LEU A 39 15.87 -10.96 13.51
C LEU A 39 16.76 -12.19 13.71
N SER A 40 16.57 -12.83 14.86
CA SER A 40 17.29 -14.01 15.30
C SER A 40 16.29 -15.15 15.50
N PRO A 41 16.71 -16.41 15.26
CA PRO A 41 15.92 -17.63 15.22
C PRO A 41 15.20 -17.95 16.51
N THR A 42 15.69 -17.39 17.60
CA THR A 42 15.21 -17.68 18.95
C THR A 42 13.86 -17.01 19.25
N GLY A 43 13.19 -16.39 18.27
CA GLY A 43 11.88 -15.77 18.46
C GLY A 43 11.97 -14.29 18.80
N GLN A 44 13.00 -13.62 18.29
CA GLN A 44 13.02 -12.16 18.29
C GLN A 44 12.03 -11.63 17.26
N ASN A 45 11.28 -10.62 17.67
CA ASN A 45 10.41 -9.85 16.77
C ASN A 45 10.83 -8.39 16.83
N ALA A 46 10.71 -7.71 15.70
CA ALA A 46 10.84 -6.26 15.64
C ALA A 46 9.50 -5.69 15.22
N ALA A 47 9.12 -4.55 15.80
CA ALA A 47 7.86 -3.89 15.52
C ALA A 47 8.08 -2.39 15.37
N THR A 48 7.34 -1.80 14.44
CA THR A 48 7.24 -0.33 14.31
C THR A 48 5.80 0.08 14.45
N GLU A 49 5.56 1.14 15.22
CA GLU A 49 4.23 1.68 15.42
C GLU A 49 3.81 2.55 14.23
N VAL A 50 2.57 2.39 13.80
CA VAL A 50 1.90 3.34 12.91
C VAL A 50 0.53 3.71 13.49
N THR A 51 0.25 5.01 13.53
CA THR A 51 -1.04 5.55 13.93
C THR A 51 -1.73 6.19 12.72
N THR A 52 -2.98 5.81 12.50
CA THR A 52 -3.82 6.36 11.44
C THR A 52 -4.44 7.70 11.87
N PRO A 53 -4.64 8.65 10.94
CA PRO A 53 -5.36 9.89 11.24
C PRO A 53 -6.88 9.63 11.37
N ALA A 54 -7.61 10.65 11.82
CA ALA A 54 -9.08 10.57 11.92
C ALA A 54 -9.77 10.48 10.54
N SER A 55 -9.13 10.99 9.49
CA SER A 55 -9.61 10.93 8.12
C SER A 55 -8.45 11.24 7.15
N PRO A 56 -8.41 10.64 5.95
CA PRO A 56 -9.25 9.53 5.49
C PRO A 56 -8.86 8.19 6.14
N THR A 57 -9.69 7.16 5.96
CA THR A 57 -9.29 5.77 6.27
C THR A 57 -8.38 5.22 5.17
N TYR A 58 -7.54 4.25 5.51
CA TYR A 58 -6.56 3.66 4.61
C TYR A 58 -6.68 2.14 4.57
N GLN A 59 -6.13 1.55 3.54
CA GLN A 59 -5.87 0.12 3.46
C GLN A 59 -4.41 -0.13 3.04
N ILE A 60 -3.76 -1.12 3.64
CA ILE A 60 -2.40 -1.54 3.29
C ILE A 60 -2.47 -2.51 2.11
N SER A 61 -1.67 -2.22 1.07
CA SER A 61 -1.56 -3.04 -0.14
C SER A 61 -0.22 -3.74 -0.24
N SER A 62 0.86 -3.19 0.31
CA SER A 62 2.13 -3.89 0.45
C SER A 62 3.04 -3.27 1.49
N VAL A 63 4.01 -4.06 1.93
CA VAL A 63 5.06 -3.65 2.85
C VAL A 63 6.40 -4.07 2.26
N THR A 64 7.35 -3.14 2.18
CA THR A 64 8.71 -3.39 1.70
C THR A 64 9.70 -3.14 2.83
N LEU A 65 10.51 -4.14 3.17
CA LEU A 65 11.60 -4.03 4.13
C LEU A 65 12.92 -3.88 3.38
N ASN A 66 13.72 -2.90 3.75
CA ASN A 66 15.08 -2.73 3.24
C ASN A 66 16.05 -3.51 4.14
N VAL A 67 16.37 -4.73 3.73
CA VAL A 67 17.29 -5.62 4.46
C VAL A 67 18.71 -5.43 3.94
N THR A 68 19.70 -5.61 4.82
CA THR A 68 21.14 -5.48 4.52
C THR A 68 21.82 -6.82 4.29
N SER A 69 21.32 -7.88 4.93
CA SER A 69 21.71 -9.27 4.68
C SER A 69 20.62 -10.21 5.15
N PHE A 70 20.61 -11.42 4.58
CA PHE A 70 19.72 -12.49 5.05
C PHE A 70 20.30 -13.88 4.77
N SER A 71 20.00 -14.80 5.68
CA SER A 71 20.24 -16.23 5.57
C SER A 71 18.96 -16.95 5.11
N ALA A 72 19.08 -18.24 4.79
CA ALA A 72 17.93 -19.07 4.43
C ALA A 72 16.92 -19.12 5.59
N SER A 73 15.81 -18.41 5.44
CA SER A 73 14.83 -18.17 6.52
C SER A 73 13.50 -17.73 5.92
N ASN A 74 12.41 -17.78 6.70
CA ASN A 74 11.14 -17.17 6.29
C ASN A 74 10.91 -15.89 7.06
N LEU A 75 10.78 -14.78 6.34
CA LEU A 75 10.30 -13.51 6.86
C LEU A 75 8.78 -13.54 6.90
N VAL A 76 8.20 -13.26 8.06
CA VAL A 76 6.75 -13.08 8.22
C VAL A 76 6.51 -11.67 8.73
N VAL A 77 5.63 -10.94 8.04
CA VAL A 77 5.22 -9.59 8.46
C VAL A 77 3.72 -9.57 8.68
N SER A 78 3.31 -9.04 9.81
CA SER A 78 1.91 -9.02 10.26
C SER A 78 1.56 -7.70 10.93
N LEU A 79 0.29 -7.33 10.86
CA LEU A 79 -0.29 -6.19 11.55
C LEU A 79 -0.83 -6.65 12.90
N TYR A 80 -0.49 -5.93 13.96
CA TYR A 80 -0.92 -6.18 15.33
C TYR A 80 -1.71 -4.98 15.85
N SER A 81 -2.65 -5.22 16.76
CA SER A 81 -3.33 -4.17 17.50
C SER A 81 -2.37 -3.51 18.48
N ASP A 82 -2.70 -2.32 18.96
CA ASP A 82 -2.05 -1.78 20.16
C ASP A 82 -2.60 -2.43 21.43
N ALA A 83 -1.72 -2.60 22.42
CA ALA A 83 -2.03 -3.00 23.78
C ALA A 83 -1.22 -2.12 24.75
N SER A 84 -1.73 -0.92 25.02
CA SER A 84 -1.14 0.04 25.96
C SER A 84 0.25 0.53 25.52
N GLY A 85 0.42 0.85 24.24
CA GLY A 85 1.67 1.35 23.68
C GLY A 85 2.69 0.24 23.37
N LEU A 86 2.25 -1.00 23.26
CA LEU A 86 3.05 -2.15 22.83
C LEU A 86 2.23 -3.01 21.86
N PRO A 87 2.86 -3.85 21.01
CA PRO A 87 2.12 -4.77 20.16
C PRO A 87 1.24 -5.75 20.96
N GLY A 88 -0.03 -5.84 20.59
CA GLY A 88 -1.06 -6.67 21.20
C GLY A 88 -1.30 -7.98 20.44
N SER A 89 -2.52 -8.16 19.92
CA SER A 89 -2.89 -9.38 19.17
C SER A 89 -2.72 -9.20 17.66
N PRO A 90 -2.39 -10.27 16.91
CA PRO A 90 -2.38 -10.22 15.45
C PRO A 90 -3.76 -9.84 14.90
N VAL A 91 -3.79 -8.87 13.99
CA VAL A 91 -4.99 -8.37 13.29
C VAL A 91 -5.06 -8.94 11.87
N ALA A 92 -3.93 -8.93 11.15
CA ALA A 92 -3.86 -9.40 9.77
C ALA A 92 -2.44 -9.83 9.39
N ALA A 93 -2.32 -10.76 8.45
CA ALA A 93 -1.04 -11.08 7.81
C ALA A 93 -0.77 -10.10 6.66
N LEU A 94 0.42 -9.48 6.66
CA LEU A 94 0.86 -8.57 5.59
C LEU A 94 1.72 -9.28 4.54
N GLY A 95 2.20 -10.49 4.85
CA GLY A 95 2.77 -11.42 3.88
C GLY A 95 3.86 -12.30 4.49
N THR A 96 4.31 -13.25 3.68
CA THR A 96 5.44 -14.13 4.00
C THR A 96 6.41 -14.19 2.81
N ALA A 97 7.70 -14.13 3.06
CA ALA A 97 8.74 -14.29 2.04
C ALA A 97 9.74 -15.37 2.48
N THR A 98 9.96 -16.36 1.62
CA THR A 98 11.04 -17.33 1.79
C THR A 98 12.30 -16.76 1.19
N LEU A 99 13.31 -16.54 2.04
CA LEU A 99 14.58 -15.94 1.67
C LEU A 99 15.63 -17.05 1.49
N GLY A 100 16.49 -16.88 0.48
CA GLY A 100 17.71 -17.67 0.32
C GLY A 100 18.85 -17.09 1.15
N THR A 101 20.08 -17.23 0.70
CA THR A 101 21.21 -16.46 1.27
C THR A 101 21.53 -15.28 0.36
N GLY A 102 21.66 -14.08 0.92
CA GLY A 102 21.85 -12.86 0.14
C GLY A 102 22.34 -11.66 0.93
N GLY A 103 22.60 -10.58 0.19
CA GLY A 103 23.01 -9.28 0.71
C GLY A 103 21.89 -8.25 0.64
N ALA A 104 22.26 -6.96 0.62
CA ALA A 104 21.29 -5.87 0.70
C ALA A 104 20.28 -5.89 -0.46
N ALA A 105 18.99 -5.97 -0.11
CA ALA A 105 17.90 -6.00 -1.08
C ALA A 105 16.59 -5.52 -0.43
N PRO A 106 15.67 -4.91 -1.19
CA PRO A 106 14.30 -4.71 -0.73
C PRO A 106 13.51 -6.03 -0.79
N VAL A 107 12.83 -6.39 0.29
CA VAL A 107 11.91 -7.53 0.36
C VAL A 107 10.48 -6.99 0.43
N THR A 108 9.72 -7.19 -0.64
CA THR A 108 8.32 -6.73 -0.71
C THR A 108 7.38 -7.88 -0.39
N LEU A 109 6.45 -7.63 0.53
CA LEU A 109 5.41 -8.52 1.01
C LEU A 109 4.06 -7.92 0.67
N THR A 110 3.17 -8.76 0.16
CA THR A 110 1.82 -8.36 -0.26
C THR A 110 0.81 -9.24 0.47
N PRO A 111 -0.16 -8.66 1.20
CA PRO A 111 -1.23 -9.43 1.80
C PRO A 111 -2.10 -10.06 0.70
N THR A 112 -2.78 -11.17 1.03
CA THR A 112 -3.66 -11.87 0.07
C THR A 112 -4.84 -11.01 -0.38
N ALA A 113 -5.25 -10.05 0.44
CA ALA A 113 -6.21 -9.00 0.12
C ALA A 113 -5.78 -7.68 0.83
N PRO A 114 -6.18 -6.50 0.33
CA PRO A 114 -5.89 -5.24 1.02
C PRO A 114 -6.39 -5.24 2.46
N VAL A 115 -5.55 -4.77 3.39
CA VAL A 115 -5.86 -4.76 4.83
C VAL A 115 -6.37 -3.39 5.24
N ALA A 116 -7.67 -3.29 5.51
CA ALA A 116 -8.29 -2.04 5.95
C ALA A 116 -7.81 -1.64 7.35
N LEU A 117 -7.55 -0.35 7.54
CA LEU A 117 -7.19 0.27 8.81
C LEU A 117 -8.33 1.17 9.29
N SER A 118 -8.70 1.02 10.56
CA SER A 118 -9.63 1.93 11.22
C SER A 118 -8.99 3.30 11.42
N ALA A 119 -9.79 4.38 11.32
CA ALA A 119 -9.32 5.73 11.61
C ALA A 119 -8.93 5.92 13.09
N SER A 120 -8.05 6.88 13.37
CA SER A 120 -7.59 7.22 14.74
C SER A 120 -7.14 6.01 15.56
N THR A 121 -6.59 4.99 14.91
CA THR A 121 -6.20 3.72 15.53
C THR A 121 -4.70 3.50 15.41
N ARG A 122 -4.08 3.09 16.52
CA ARG A 122 -2.68 2.68 16.61
C ARG A 122 -2.55 1.19 16.25
N TYR A 123 -1.58 0.89 15.40
CA TYR A 123 -1.23 -0.46 14.98
C TYR A 123 0.28 -0.67 15.05
N TRP A 124 0.69 -1.93 15.08
CA TRP A 124 2.09 -2.33 15.07
C TRP A 124 2.35 -3.22 13.85
N ILE A 125 3.34 -2.85 13.03
CA ILE A 125 3.81 -3.72 11.96
C ILE A 125 4.95 -4.55 12.52
N VAL A 126 4.71 -5.85 12.65
CA VAL A 126 5.62 -6.80 13.30
C VAL A 126 6.30 -7.65 12.23
N ALA A 127 7.62 -7.65 12.24
CA ALA A 127 8.47 -8.55 11.48
C ALA A 127 9.01 -9.66 12.40
N SER A 128 8.97 -10.89 11.89
CA SER A 128 9.42 -12.10 12.59
C SER A 128 10.10 -13.06 11.61
N THR A 129 10.95 -13.94 12.14
CA THR A 129 11.63 -14.98 11.35
C THR A 129 11.52 -16.34 12.01
N ASN A 130 11.55 -17.40 11.20
CA ASN A 130 11.70 -18.77 11.66
C ASN A 130 13.05 -19.40 11.26
N GLY A 131 14.02 -18.58 10.88
CA GLY A 131 15.36 -19.07 10.59
C GLY A 131 16.01 -19.75 11.81
N THR A 132 17.24 -20.24 11.66
CA THR A 132 17.99 -20.94 12.73
C THR A 132 19.36 -20.31 13.00
N GLY A 133 19.75 -19.25 12.30
CA GLY A 133 21.08 -18.66 12.37
C GLY A 133 21.12 -17.39 13.23
N ASN A 134 22.22 -17.09 13.92
CA ASN A 134 22.25 -16.04 14.96
C ASN A 134 21.70 -14.64 14.56
N CYS A 135 21.71 -14.31 13.27
CA CYS A 135 21.26 -13.04 12.69
C CYS A 135 20.73 -13.32 11.27
N ASP A 136 19.51 -13.83 11.17
CA ASP A 136 18.97 -14.38 9.92
C ASP A 136 18.51 -13.31 8.95
N ILE A 137 18.03 -12.18 9.44
CA ILE A 137 17.58 -11.06 8.60
C ILE A 137 18.07 -9.79 9.27
N ALA A 138 19.01 -9.09 8.65
CA ALA A 138 19.55 -7.84 9.16
C ALA A 138 19.02 -6.63 8.39
N TRP A 139 18.96 -5.49 9.07
CA TRP A 139 18.60 -4.20 8.50
C TRP A 139 19.40 -3.09 9.15
N ASN A 140 19.43 -1.94 8.46
CA ASN A 140 19.78 -0.68 9.11
C ASN A 140 18.56 -0.15 9.85
N PHE A 141 18.81 0.49 10.99
CA PHE A 141 17.74 1.17 11.72
C PHE A 141 16.97 2.14 10.82
N GLY A 142 15.69 2.30 11.10
CA GLY A 142 14.85 3.30 10.44
C GLY A 142 14.97 4.66 11.12
N THR A 143 14.64 5.70 10.39
CA THR A 143 14.27 6.99 10.96
C THR A 143 12.91 7.33 10.40
N ALA A 144 11.98 7.64 11.29
CA ALA A 144 10.62 7.98 10.92
C ALA A 144 10.61 9.16 9.91
N PRO A 145 9.69 9.13 8.93
CA PRO A 145 9.53 10.25 8.01
C PRO A 145 9.08 11.50 8.77
N THR A 146 9.53 12.66 8.30
CA THR A 146 9.03 13.95 8.80
C THR A 146 7.60 14.25 8.33
N THR A 147 7.18 13.66 7.20
CA THR A 147 5.84 13.82 6.64
C THR A 147 5.35 12.49 6.07
N SER A 148 4.24 11.97 6.60
CA SER A 148 3.60 10.75 6.10
C SER A 148 2.12 10.69 6.50
N PRO A 149 1.25 10.02 5.73
CA PRO A 149 -0.15 9.82 6.13
C PRO A 149 -0.34 9.12 7.48
N LEU A 150 0.47 8.09 7.75
CA LEU A 150 0.54 7.43 9.06
C LEU A 150 1.65 8.06 9.88
N THR A 151 1.37 8.35 11.15
CA THR A 151 2.36 8.87 12.09
C THR A 151 3.04 7.73 12.85
N HIS A 152 4.33 7.87 13.11
CA HIS A 152 5.09 6.96 13.97
C HIS A 152 5.33 7.60 15.32
N THR A 153 5.41 6.79 16.38
CA THR A 153 5.71 7.27 17.74
C THR A 153 6.79 6.41 18.38
N ASP A 154 6.59 5.09 18.39
CA ASP A 154 7.45 4.16 19.11
C ASP A 154 7.84 2.95 18.27
N ASP A 155 8.88 2.25 18.73
CA ASP A 155 9.32 0.96 18.19
C ASP A 155 9.45 -0.04 19.32
N ALA A 156 9.27 -1.32 19.03
CA ALA A 156 9.35 -2.36 20.04
C ALA A 156 10.07 -3.60 19.53
N THR A 157 10.71 -4.32 20.45
CA THR A 157 11.34 -5.61 20.17
C THR A 157 10.94 -6.61 21.25
N THR A 158 10.75 -7.88 20.87
CA THR A 158 10.72 -8.97 21.85
C THR A 158 12.04 -9.73 21.82
N PRO A 159 12.62 -10.10 22.97
CA PRO A 159 13.59 -11.18 23.00
C PRO A 159 12.90 -12.53 22.77
N PRO A 160 13.68 -13.59 22.55
CA PRO A 160 13.22 -14.97 22.53
C PRO A 160 12.25 -15.31 23.67
N ALA A 161 10.98 -15.60 23.34
CA ALA A 161 9.94 -15.96 24.31
C ALA A 161 9.74 -14.96 25.47
N GLY A 162 10.13 -13.69 25.29
CA GLY A 162 9.95 -12.64 26.31
C GLY A 162 8.91 -11.59 25.93
N PRO A 163 8.62 -10.67 26.86
CA PRO A 163 7.64 -9.61 26.63
C PRO A 163 8.14 -8.58 25.62
N TRP A 164 7.22 -7.82 25.04
CA TRP A 164 7.56 -6.62 24.28
C TRP A 164 8.24 -5.60 25.18
N ALA A 165 9.33 -5.03 24.67
CA ALA A 165 10.00 -3.89 25.27
C ALA A 165 10.09 -2.76 24.22
N LEU A 166 9.83 -1.53 24.65
CA LEU A 166 10.06 -0.35 23.82
C LEU A 166 11.55 -0.24 23.50
N ASN A 167 11.84 0.02 22.24
CA ASN A 167 13.19 0.11 21.71
C ASN A 167 13.21 1.20 20.62
N ASN A 168 12.88 2.41 21.04
CA ASN A 168 12.69 3.56 20.14
C ASN A 168 13.95 3.84 19.33
N GLY A 169 13.81 3.82 18.00
CA GLY A 169 14.93 4.00 17.07
C GLY A 169 15.60 2.71 16.60
N ALA A 170 15.11 1.54 17.01
CA ALA A 170 15.56 0.23 16.52
C ALA A 170 14.64 -0.39 15.44
N ASN A 171 13.75 0.41 14.82
CA ASN A 171 12.90 -0.07 13.72
C ASN A 171 13.71 -0.57 12.53
N PHE A 172 13.08 -1.45 11.75
CA PHE A 172 13.55 -1.80 10.44
C PHE A 172 13.17 -0.74 9.42
N ALA A 173 14.10 -0.44 8.50
CA ALA A 173 13.82 0.43 7.38
C ALA A 173 12.70 -0.16 6.50
N ILE A 174 11.52 0.43 6.56
CA ILE A 174 10.28 -0.05 5.95
C ILE A 174 9.61 1.03 5.09
N THR A 175 8.96 0.58 4.02
CA THR A 175 7.97 1.33 3.26
C THR A 175 6.62 0.59 3.31
N VAL A 176 5.58 1.28 3.75
CA VAL A 176 4.19 0.80 3.73
C VAL A 176 3.47 1.55 2.63
N THR A 177 2.83 0.81 1.73
CA THR A 177 2.04 1.40 0.65
C THR A 177 0.61 0.89 0.70
N GLY A 178 -0.31 1.70 0.17
CA GLY A 178 -1.72 1.43 0.29
C GLY A 178 -2.55 2.44 -0.48
N SER A 179 -3.84 2.50 -0.20
CA SER A 179 -4.71 3.52 -0.76
C SER A 179 -5.65 4.06 0.30
N THR A 180 -6.27 5.20 0.03
CA THR A 180 -7.41 5.63 0.84
C THR A 180 -8.58 4.67 0.61
N VAL A 181 -9.40 4.46 1.63
CA VAL A 181 -10.69 3.80 1.48
C VAL A 181 -11.71 4.90 1.34
N THR A 182 -12.16 5.14 0.12
CA THR A 182 -13.30 6.03 -0.10
C THR A 182 -14.52 5.37 0.52
N ALA A 183 -15.20 6.04 1.45
CA ALA A 183 -16.46 5.55 1.97
C ALA A 183 -17.37 5.19 0.78
N PRO A 184 -18.15 4.09 0.83
CA PRO A 184 -19.15 3.84 -0.18
C PRO A 184 -20.01 5.11 -0.26
N SER A 185 -19.97 5.75 -1.43
CA SER A 185 -20.78 6.91 -1.72
C SER A 185 -22.21 6.56 -1.31
N ALA A 186 -22.79 7.27 -0.35
CA ALA A 186 -24.13 6.99 0.16
C ALA A 186 -25.07 6.73 -1.03
N PRO A 187 -26.01 5.77 -0.97
CA PRO A 187 -26.98 5.55 -2.04
C PRO A 187 -27.70 6.87 -2.32
N GLY A 188 -27.31 7.58 -3.38
CA GLY A 188 -27.76 8.96 -3.65
C GLY A 188 -26.67 9.99 -3.92
N ALA A 189 -25.39 9.67 -3.72
CA ALA A 189 -24.29 10.48 -4.25
C ALA A 189 -24.19 10.22 -5.76
N ILE A 190 -25.02 10.96 -6.51
CA ILE A 190 -24.91 11.11 -7.95
C ILE A 190 -23.47 11.58 -8.19
N ALA A 191 -22.63 10.74 -8.78
CA ALA A 191 -21.33 11.18 -9.29
C ALA A 191 -21.57 12.49 -10.07
N PRO A 192 -20.77 13.55 -9.88
CA PRO A 192 -20.98 14.78 -10.62
C PRO A 192 -21.00 14.41 -12.10
N VAL A 193 -22.20 14.45 -12.69
CA VAL A 193 -22.37 14.28 -14.12
C VAL A 193 -21.48 15.37 -14.67
N PRO A 194 -20.43 15.07 -15.46
CA PRO A 194 -19.68 16.10 -16.14
C PRO A 194 -20.74 16.96 -16.81
N THR A 195 -20.81 18.22 -16.38
CA THR A 195 -21.87 19.13 -16.84
C THR A 195 -21.86 19.04 -18.35
N LEU A 196 -23.06 19.02 -18.96
CA LEU A 196 -23.25 18.80 -20.41
C LEU A 196 -22.28 19.60 -21.29
N SER A 197 -21.69 20.68 -20.77
CA SER A 197 -20.63 21.47 -21.36
C SER A 197 -19.32 20.72 -21.69
N GLN A 198 -18.84 19.74 -20.91
CA GLN A 198 -17.58 19.05 -21.23
C GLN A 198 -17.73 18.08 -22.41
N TRP A 199 -18.81 17.29 -22.45
CA TRP A 199 -19.12 16.44 -23.60
C TRP A 199 -19.56 17.24 -24.81
N ALA A 200 -20.28 18.34 -24.62
CA ALA A 200 -20.58 19.28 -25.70
C ALA A 200 -19.29 19.84 -26.30
N LEU A 201 -18.29 20.22 -25.52
CA LEU A 201 -17.00 20.73 -26.04
C LEU A 201 -16.19 19.67 -26.80
N ILE A 202 -16.19 18.41 -26.34
CA ILE A 202 -15.51 17.31 -27.04
C ILE A 202 -16.22 17.00 -28.37
N LEU A 203 -17.55 16.97 -28.37
CA LEU A 203 -18.32 16.79 -29.61
C LEU A 203 -18.20 18.00 -30.54
N LEU A 204 -18.23 19.23 -30.02
CA LEU A 204 -18.11 20.45 -30.83
C LEU A 204 -16.73 20.55 -31.48
N SER A 205 -15.66 20.23 -30.75
CA SER A 205 -14.29 20.22 -31.30
C SER A 205 -14.10 19.13 -32.36
N GLY A 206 -14.72 17.96 -32.20
CA GLY A 206 -14.76 16.93 -33.24
C GLY A 206 -15.49 17.38 -34.51
N VAL A 207 -16.61 18.09 -34.37
CA VAL A 207 -17.39 18.63 -35.51
C VAL A 207 -16.61 19.72 -36.24
N PHE A 208 -15.96 20.66 -35.53
CA PHE A 208 -15.13 21.68 -36.16
C PHE A 208 -13.91 21.10 -36.91
N GLY A 209 -13.28 20.03 -36.39
CA GLY A 209 -12.19 19.33 -37.07
C GLY A 209 -12.62 18.70 -38.41
N LEU A 210 -13.82 18.11 -38.46
CA LEU A 210 -14.38 17.51 -39.69
C LEU A 210 -14.75 18.56 -40.76
N PHE A 211 -15.27 19.73 -40.36
CA PHE A 211 -15.55 20.82 -41.31
C PHE A 211 -14.27 21.47 -41.86
N ALA A 212 -13.23 21.64 -41.03
CA ALA A 212 -11.95 22.19 -41.48
C ALA A 212 -11.25 21.28 -42.51
N ALA A 213 -11.31 19.96 -42.33
CA ALA A 213 -10.78 18.98 -43.29
C ALA A 213 -11.63 18.87 -44.58
N GLY A 214 -12.94 19.14 -44.51
CA GLY A 214 -13.84 19.12 -45.66
C GLY A 214 -13.65 20.32 -46.60
N PHE A 215 -13.40 21.52 -46.06
CA PHE A 215 -13.19 22.73 -46.86
C PHE A 215 -11.80 22.79 -47.51
N SER A 216 -10.78 22.22 -46.88
CA SER A 216 -9.42 22.18 -47.44
C SER A 216 -9.33 21.28 -48.69
N ARG A 217 -10.15 20.21 -48.79
CA ARG A 217 -10.23 19.37 -50.00
C ARG A 217 -10.99 19.98 -51.18
N ARG A 218 -11.79 21.03 -50.99
CA ARG A 218 -12.54 21.69 -52.09
C ARG A 218 -11.79 22.85 -52.74
N ARG A 219 -10.61 23.23 -52.24
CA ARG A 219 -9.76 24.29 -52.84
C ARG A 219 -8.71 23.76 -53.81
N GLU A 220 -8.60 22.45 -53.99
CA GLU A 220 -7.62 21.81 -54.89
C GLU A 220 -8.27 21.12 -56.11
N ARG A 221 -9.48 21.53 -56.51
CA ARG A 221 -10.08 21.18 -57.80
C ARG A 221 -10.53 22.39 -58.57
#